data_AF-A0A6P1D346-F1
#
_entry.id   AF-A0A6P1D346-F1
#
_cell.length_a   1.000
_cell.length_b   1.000
_cell.length_c   1.000
_cell.angle_alpha   90.00
_cell.angle_beta   90.00
_cell.angle_gamma   90.00
#
_symmetry.space_group_name_H-M   'P 1'
#
loop_
_entity.id
_entity.type
_entity.pdbx_description
1 polymer ?
#
loop_
_entity_poly.entity_id
_entity_poly.type
_entity_poly.pdbx_seq_one_letter_code
_entity_poly.pdbx_strand_id
1 'polypeptide(L)'
;VKTVPGHGRNGYITTDLWVSPDGRRAVSGSWDRTVRVWDLGTGECTHVLAGHTEVRSVSLSPDGGFVLSSGNDRTIRLWDLASGACVHVQRDLPADVHTVRYVCDGRF
;
A
#
# COMPACT_ATOMS: atom_id res chain seq x y z
N VAL A 1 -17.32 -5.81 15.55
CA VAL A 1 -16.01 -5.85 14.87
C VAL A 1 -16.27 -6.13 13.40
N LYS A 2 -15.76 -5.29 12.50
CA LYS A 2 -15.88 -5.50 11.05
C LYS A 2 -14.58 -6.09 10.53
N THR A 3 -14.65 -7.22 9.83
CA THR A 3 -13.49 -7.92 9.29
C THR A 3 -13.54 -7.84 7.77
N VAL A 4 -12.42 -7.48 7.14
CA VAL A 4 -12.27 -7.48 5.68
C VAL A 4 -11.41 -8.69 5.24
N PRO A 5 -11.67 -9.29 4.07
CA PRO A 5 -10.81 -10.34 3.54
C PRO A 5 -9.38 -9.83 3.33
N GLY A 6 -8.42 -10.45 4.00
CA GLY A 6 -7.00 -10.09 3.93
C GLY A 6 -6.27 -10.65 2.71
N HIS A 7 -4.94 -10.61 2.75
CA HIS A 7 -4.07 -11.25 1.77
C HIS A 7 -4.27 -12.78 1.74
N GLY A 8 -4.12 -13.40 0.57
CA GLY A 8 -4.59 -14.76 0.29
C GLY A 8 -4.08 -15.87 1.24
N ARG A 9 -4.79 -17.00 1.28
CA ARG A 9 -4.62 -18.12 2.24
C ARG A 9 -3.28 -18.89 2.22
N ASN A 10 -2.31 -18.50 1.39
CA ASN A 10 -1.05 -19.24 1.19
C ASN A 10 0.04 -18.98 2.25
N GLY A 11 -0.32 -18.48 3.44
CA GLY A 11 0.65 -18.21 4.51
C GLY A 11 1.56 -17.00 4.26
N TYR A 12 1.21 -16.14 3.31
CA TYR A 12 1.93 -14.89 3.09
C TYR A 12 1.68 -13.92 4.24
N ILE A 13 2.77 -13.31 4.73
CA ILE A 13 2.73 -12.38 5.85
C ILE A 13 2.22 -11.03 5.36
N THR A 14 1.31 -10.43 6.13
CA THR A 14 0.99 -9.00 5.99
C THR A 14 2.09 -8.22 6.69
N THR A 15 2.78 -7.35 5.97
CA THR A 15 3.99 -6.68 6.49
C THR A 15 3.71 -5.34 7.13
N ASP A 16 2.66 -4.65 6.68
CA ASP A 16 2.33 -3.30 7.14
C ASP A 16 0.84 -3.00 6.87
N LEU A 17 0.26 -2.14 7.70
CA LEU A 17 -1.15 -1.74 7.65
C LEU A 17 -1.28 -0.27 8.01
N TRP A 18 -2.13 0.45 7.26
CA TRP A 18 -2.45 1.84 7.54
C TRP A 18 -3.94 2.11 7.38
N VAL A 19 -4.49 3.02 8.18
CA VAL A 19 -5.91 3.44 8.14
C VAL A 19 -5.97 4.95 7.96
N SER A 20 -6.84 5.41 7.06
CA SER A 20 -7.02 6.83 6.78
C SER A 20 -7.48 7.61 8.02
N PRO A 21 -7.12 8.90 8.16
CA PRO A 21 -7.51 9.69 9.33
C PRO A 21 -9.03 9.82 9.48
N ASP A 22 -9.77 9.79 8.37
CA ASP A 22 -11.23 9.78 8.34
C ASP A 22 -11.85 8.40 8.64
N GLY A 23 -11.01 7.36 8.80
CA GLY A 23 -11.43 5.99 9.09
C GLY A 23 -12.16 5.28 7.95
N ARG A 24 -12.15 5.84 6.73
CA ARG A 24 -12.90 5.29 5.59
C ARG A 24 -12.11 4.28 4.77
N ARG A 25 -10.78 4.33 4.79
CA ARG A 25 -9.92 3.46 4.01
C ARG A 25 -8.90 2.74 4.87
N ALA A 26 -8.60 1.51 4.50
CA ALA A 26 -7.42 0.80 4.98
C ALA A 26 -6.55 0.39 3.80
N VAL A 27 -5.25 0.29 4.02
CA VAL A 27 -4.28 -0.20 3.06
C VAL A 27 -3.30 -1.14 3.75
N SER A 28 -2.96 -2.25 3.11
CA SER A 28 -1.92 -3.16 3.62
C SER A 28 -1.03 -3.68 2.51
N GLY A 29 0.22 -3.96 2.89
CA GLY A 29 1.20 -4.61 2.04
C GLY A 29 1.43 -6.07 2.47
N SER A 30 1.77 -6.94 1.52
CA SER A 30 2.11 -8.32 1.80
C SER A 30 3.22 -8.88 0.91
N TRP A 31 3.85 -9.95 1.41
CA TRP A 31 4.72 -10.83 0.62
C TRP A 31 3.97 -11.57 -0.50
N ASP A 32 2.63 -11.53 -0.52
CA ASP A 32 1.85 -11.99 -1.68
C ASP A 32 2.02 -11.11 -2.92
N ARG A 33 2.86 -10.06 -2.84
CA ARG A 33 3.26 -9.13 -3.92
C ARG A 33 2.25 -8.04 -4.21
N THR A 34 1.22 -7.93 -3.37
CA THR A 34 0.15 -6.97 -3.55
C THR A 34 0.11 -5.95 -2.43
N VAL A 35 -0.29 -4.74 -2.81
CA VAL A 35 -0.87 -3.77 -1.88
C VAL A 35 -2.38 -3.81 -2.08
N ARG A 36 -3.13 -3.93 -1.00
CA ARG A 36 -4.59 -3.95 -1.05
C ARG A 36 -5.14 -2.72 -0.37
N VAL A 37 -6.24 -2.21 -0.93
CA VAL A 37 -6.98 -1.06 -0.38
C VAL A 37 -8.41 -1.48 -0.15
N TRP A 38 -8.95 -1.13 1.02
CA TRP A 38 -10.32 -1.41 1.39
C TRP A 38 -11.09 -0.14 1.68
N ASP A 39 -12.35 -0.12 1.28
CA ASP A 39 -13.34 0.79 1.83
C ASP A 39 -13.90 0.17 3.12
N LEU A 40 -13.71 0.83 4.26
CA LEU A 40 -14.12 0.32 5.56
C LEU A 40 -15.63 0.49 5.80
N GLY A 41 -16.29 1.41 5.10
CA GLY A 41 -17.73 1.64 5.18
C GLY A 41 -18.53 0.46 4.61
N THR A 42 -18.08 -0.08 3.48
CA THR A 42 -18.65 -1.23 2.76
C THR A 42 -17.98 -2.55 3.16
N GLY A 43 -16.69 -2.53 3.45
CA GLY A 43 -15.86 -3.71 3.71
C GLY A 43 -15.27 -4.33 2.44
N GLU A 44 -15.42 -3.66 1.30
CA GLU A 44 -14.96 -4.14 0.00
C GLU A 44 -13.49 -3.81 -0.23
N CYS A 45 -12.78 -4.73 -0.89
CA CYS A 45 -11.44 -4.50 -1.40
C CYS A 45 -11.55 -3.74 -2.72
N THR A 46 -11.27 -2.44 -2.71
CA THR A 46 -11.43 -1.57 -3.88
C THR A 46 -10.26 -1.65 -4.85
N HIS A 47 -9.05 -1.94 -4.35
CA HIS A 47 -7.87 -2.10 -5.20
C HIS A 47 -6.98 -3.26 -4.77
N VAL A 48 -6.40 -3.92 -5.78
CA VAL A 48 -5.30 -4.87 -5.65
C VAL A 48 -4.17 -4.40 -6.57
N LEU A 49 -3.16 -3.78 -5.97
CA LEU A 49 -2.07 -3.12 -6.67
C LEU A 49 -0.88 -4.09 -6.70
N ALA A 50 -0.53 -4.57 -7.89
CA ALA A 50 0.54 -5.55 -8.09
C ALA A 50 1.73 -4.93 -8.82
N GLY A 51 2.95 -5.31 -8.42
CA GLY A 51 4.16 -4.87 -9.12
C GLY A 51 5.45 -5.06 -8.34
N HIS A 52 5.39 -5.10 -7.00
CA HIS A 52 6.55 -5.43 -6.17
C HIS A 52 6.84 -6.93 -6.16
N THR A 53 8.10 -7.31 -5.93
CA THR A 53 8.48 -8.72 -5.70
C THR A 53 8.07 -9.22 -4.33
N GLU A 54 8.02 -8.35 -3.32
CA GLU A 54 7.41 -8.51 -1.99
C GLU A 54 7.20 -7.10 -1.44
N VAL A 55 6.02 -6.79 -0.88
CA VAL A 55 5.81 -5.48 -0.25
C VAL A 55 6.39 -5.50 1.16
N ARG A 56 7.05 -4.41 1.56
CA ARG A 56 7.61 -4.24 2.91
C ARG A 56 6.85 -3.22 3.73
N SER A 57 6.53 -2.08 3.15
CA SER A 57 5.82 -1.01 3.84
C SER A 57 4.86 -0.30 2.91
N VAL A 58 3.81 0.27 3.50
CA VAL A 58 2.78 1.04 2.80
C VAL A 58 2.43 2.30 3.59
N SER A 59 2.00 3.33 2.89
CA SER A 59 1.44 4.54 3.48
C SER A 59 0.36 5.10 2.56
N LEU A 60 -0.67 5.70 3.14
CA LEU A 60 -1.72 6.40 2.40
C LEU A 60 -1.50 7.91 2.54
N SER A 61 -1.75 8.65 1.48
CA SER A 61 -1.82 10.11 1.57
C SER A 61 -2.97 10.54 2.50
N PRO A 62 -2.88 11.71 3.17
CA PRO A 62 -3.93 12.19 4.08
C PRO A 62 -5.29 12.37 3.42
N ASP A 63 -5.33 12.75 2.14
CA ASP A 63 -6.55 12.87 1.34
C ASP A 63 -7.08 11.51 0.84
N GLY A 64 -6.34 10.43 1.08
CA GLY A 64 -6.67 9.09 0.65
C GLY A 64 -6.55 8.86 -0.86
N GLY A 65 -6.02 9.81 -1.63
CA GLY A 65 -5.94 9.72 -3.10
C GLY A 65 -4.80 8.83 -3.60
N PHE A 66 -3.72 8.71 -2.83
CA PHE A 66 -2.52 7.99 -3.22
C PHE A 66 -2.06 6.97 -2.19
N VAL A 67 -1.44 5.91 -2.67
CA VAL A 67 -0.67 4.95 -1.86
C VAL A 67 0.80 5.05 -2.23
N LEU A 68 1.66 5.09 -1.22
CA LEU A 68 3.09 4.89 -1.37
C LEU A 68 3.43 3.48 -0.87
N SER A 69 4.21 2.72 -1.63
CA SER A 69 4.67 1.40 -1.20
C SER A 69 6.15 1.19 -1.49
N SER A 70 6.79 0.38 -0.66
CA SER A 70 8.14 -0.12 -0.89
C SER A 70 8.20 -1.64 -0.91
N GLY A 71 9.22 -2.21 -1.54
CA GLY A 71 9.41 -3.65 -1.60
C GLY A 71 10.86 -4.11 -1.75
N ASN A 72 11.08 -5.42 -1.70
CA ASN A 72 12.40 -6.06 -1.90
C ASN A 72 12.95 -5.88 -3.32
N ASP A 73 12.15 -5.36 -4.25
CA ASP A 73 12.62 -4.99 -5.58
C ASP A 73 13.45 -3.69 -5.58
N ARG A 74 13.74 -3.13 -4.40
CA ARG A 74 14.48 -1.88 -4.19
C ARG A 74 13.83 -0.71 -4.93
N THR A 75 12.50 -0.72 -4.98
CA THR A 75 11.70 0.36 -5.54
C THR A 75 10.76 0.97 -4.51
N ILE A 76 10.45 2.25 -4.73
CA ILE A 76 9.30 2.93 -4.13
C ILE A 76 8.30 3.20 -5.26
N ARG A 77 7.03 2.91 -5.02
CA ARG A 77 5.96 3.08 -5.99
C ARG A 77 4.89 4.00 -5.44
N LEU A 78 4.46 4.95 -6.28
CA LEU A 78 3.30 5.79 -6.02
C LEU A 78 2.13 5.29 -6.88
N TRP A 79 1.00 5.04 -6.24
CA TRP A 79 -0.22 4.56 -6.86
C TRP A 79 -1.30 5.61 -6.72
N ASP A 80 -1.93 5.94 -7.85
CA ASP A 80 -3.12 6.78 -7.89
C ASP A 80 -4.35 5.88 -7.73
N LEU A 81 -5.15 6.12 -6.69
CA LEU A 81 -6.34 5.32 -6.41
C LEU A 81 -7.55 5.73 -7.27
N ALA A 82 -7.55 6.90 -7.91
CA ALA A 82 -8.60 7.26 -8.84
C ALA A 82 -8.50 6.44 -10.14
N SER A 83 -7.28 6.25 -10.65
CA SER A 83 -7.01 5.45 -11.86
C SER A 83 -6.68 3.98 -11.55
N GLY A 84 -6.26 3.66 -10.33
CA GLY A 84 -5.71 2.35 -9.96
C GLY A 84 -4.33 2.10 -10.55
N ALA A 85 -3.68 3.11 -11.15
CA ALA A 85 -2.42 2.95 -11.85
C ALA A 85 -1.20 3.29 -10.97
N CYS A 86 -0.08 2.65 -11.27
CA CYS A 86 1.22 3.07 -10.77
C CYS A 86 1.70 4.28 -11.57
N VAL A 87 1.72 5.45 -10.94
CA VAL A 87 2.05 6.73 -11.61
C VAL A 87 3.52 7.11 -11.46
N HIS A 88 4.22 6.54 -10.47
CA HIS A 88 5.66 6.74 -10.31
C HIS A 88 6.34 5.49 -9.75
N VAL A 89 7.54 5.21 -10.26
CA VAL A 89 8.43 4.17 -9.75
C VAL A 89 9.82 4.77 -9.60
N GLN A 90 10.28 4.92 -8.37
CA GLN A 90 11.68 5.19 -8.07
C GLN A 90 12.43 3.87 -7.99
N ARG A 91 13.54 3.74 -8.72
CA ARG A 91 14.30 2.50 -8.88
C ARG A 91 15.71 2.64 -8.33
N ASP A 92 16.39 1.49 -8.25
CA ASP A 92 17.81 1.35 -7.96
C ASP A 92 18.22 2.01 -6.65
N LEU A 93 17.33 1.88 -5.64
CA LEU A 93 17.65 2.35 -4.30
C LEU A 93 18.80 1.50 -3.73
N PRO A 94 19.74 2.13 -3.01
CA PRO A 94 21.01 1.51 -2.62
C PRO A 94 20.84 0.38 -1.60
N ALA A 95 19.66 0.26 -0.98
CA ALA A 95 19.30 -0.79 -0.05
C ALA A 95 17.79 -1.05 -0.08
N ASP A 96 17.37 -2.12 0.60
CA ASP A 96 15.96 -2.41 0.82
C ASP A 96 15.30 -1.28 1.61
N VAL A 97 14.13 -0.83 1.15
CA VAL A 97 13.38 0.24 1.81
C VAL A 97 12.43 -0.38 2.83
N HIS A 98 12.83 -0.29 4.10
CA HIS A 98 12.11 -0.93 5.20
C HIS A 98 10.82 -0.23 5.61
N THR A 99 10.74 1.10 5.46
CA THR A 99 9.57 1.88 5.85
C THR A 99 9.33 3.02 4.88
N VAL A 100 8.07 3.29 4.59
CA VAL A 100 7.64 4.50 3.90
C VAL A 100 6.60 5.23 4.74
N ARG A 101 6.65 6.56 4.71
CA ARG A 101 5.67 7.42 5.39
C ARG A 101 5.36 8.60 4.49
N TYR A 102 4.08 8.88 4.31
CA TYR A 102 3.66 10.13 3.69
C TYR A 102 3.87 11.28 4.69
N VAL A 103 4.65 12.29 4.30
CA VAL A 103 4.84 13.52 5.09
C VAL A 103 4.01 14.62 4.41
N CYS A 104 3.26 15.40 5.21
CA CYS A 104 2.24 16.36 4.79
C CYS A 104 2.75 17.46 3.84
N ASP A 105 4.06 17.53 3.63
CA ASP A 105 4.80 18.59 2.96
C ASP A 105 4.96 18.35 1.45
N GLY A 106 4.44 17.23 0.94
CA GLY A 106 4.50 16.87 -0.49
C GLY A 106 5.88 16.41 -0.98
N ARG A 107 6.79 16.07 -0.07
CA ARG A 107 8.07 15.42 -0.39
C ARG A 107 8.06 13.98 0.12
N PHE A 108 8.43 13.06 -0.76
CA PHE A 108 8.60 11.63 -0.50
C PHE A 108 10.01 11.35 0.00
#